data_AF-A0A370FUG3-F1
#
_entry.id   AF-A0A370FUG3-F1
#
_cell.length_a   1.000
_cell.length_b   1.000
_cell.length_c   1.000
_cell.angle_alpha   90.00
_cell.angle_beta   90.00
_cell.angle_gamma   90.00
#
_symmetry.space_group_name_H-M   'P 1'
#
loop_
_entity.id
_entity.type
_entity.pdbx_description
1 polymer ?
#
loop_
_entity_poly.entity_id
_entity_poly.type
_entity_poly.pdbx_seq_one_letter_code
_entity_poly.pdbx_strand_id
1 'polypeptide(L)' 'MAQEREIIAFDVVERGDVGVGVVERLAQEVWRSMSADQEGACDHPRWITSGPVPDVEGYTSHRFEGTVHADK' A
#
# COMPACT_ATOMS: atom_id res chain seq x y z
N MET A 1 -12.20 -23.56 10.33
CA MET A 1 -12.94 -22.50 9.61
C MET A 1 -11.90 -21.56 9.03
N ALA A 2 -11.90 -21.31 7.72
CA ALA A 2 -10.97 -20.34 7.12
C ALA A 2 -11.36 -18.94 7.62
N GLN A 3 -10.42 -18.19 8.19
CA GLN A 3 -10.61 -16.77 8.48
C GLN A 3 -10.75 -16.03 7.16
N GLU A 4 -11.82 -15.25 7.02
CA GLU A 4 -12.07 -14.42 5.86
C GLU A 4 -11.09 -13.24 5.91
N ARG A 5 -10.35 -13.02 4.81
CA ARG A 5 -9.34 -11.96 4.70
C ARG A 5 -9.84 -10.90 3.74
N GLU A 6 -9.79 -9.65 4.16
CA GLU A 6 -10.05 -8.50 3.31
C GLU A 6 -8.74 -7.95 2.74
N ILE A 7 -8.78 -7.42 1.51
CA ILE A 7 -7.64 -6.76 0.87
C ILE A 7 -7.88 -5.26 0.91
N ILE A 8 -6.91 -4.54 1.47
CA ILE A 8 -6.85 -3.08 1.43
C ILE A 8 -5.79 -2.70 0.41
N ALA A 9 -6.21 -1.98 -0.64
CA ALA A 9 -5.32 -1.43 -1.65
C ALA A 9 -5.15 0.08 -1.45
N PHE A 10 -3.93 0.58 -1.60
CA PHE A 10 -3.62 2.00 -1.52
C PHE A 10 -2.46 2.35 -2.46
N ASP A 11 -2.37 3.62 -2.82
CA ASP A 11 -1.36 4.12 -3.76
C ASP A 11 -0.42 5.11 -3.05
N VAL A 12 0.88 5.00 -3.34
CA VAL A 12 1.89 6.01 -3.01
C VAL A 12 2.31 6.70 -4.29
N VAL A 13 2.26 8.04 -4.31
CA VAL A 13 2.57 8.83 -5.50
C VAL A 13 3.96 9.43 -5.38
N GLU A 14 4.86 9.05 -6.28
CA GLU A 14 6.21 9.57 -6.43
C GLU A 14 6.23 10.73 -7.43
N ARG A 15 6.98 11.79 -7.12
CA ARG A 15 7.52 12.74 -8.11
C ARG A 15 8.93 12.27 -8.45
N GLY A 16 9.29 12.20 -9.74
CA GLY A 16 10.39 11.40 -10.32
C GLY A 16 11.84 11.57 -9.82
N ASP A 17 12.07 12.09 -8.62
CA ASP A 17 13.36 12.30 -7.96
C ASP A 17 13.47 11.66 -6.55
N VAL A 18 12.44 10.94 -6.08
CA VAL A 18 12.36 10.44 -4.68
C VAL A 18 13.04 9.08 -4.49
N GLY A 19 12.95 8.19 -5.50
CA GLY A 19 13.57 6.88 -5.51
C GLY A 19 12.76 5.79 -4.79
N VAL A 20 12.84 4.57 -5.33
CA VAL A 20 12.04 3.39 -4.92
C VAL A 20 12.11 3.10 -3.42
N GLY A 21 13.30 3.17 -2.79
CA GLY A 21 13.45 2.85 -1.37
C GLY A 21 12.77 3.83 -0.41
N VAL A 22 12.48 5.06 -0.86
CA VAL A 22 11.68 6.02 -0.08
C VAL A 22 10.19 5.71 -0.24
N VAL A 23 9.75 5.34 -1.45
CA VAL A 23 8.38 4.90 -1.72
C VAL A 23 8.02 3.68 -0.87
N GLU A 24 8.87 2.65 -0.83
CA GLU A 24 8.62 1.44 -0.04
C GLU A 24 8.53 1.74 1.45
N ARG A 25 9.41 2.60 1.97
CA ARG A 25 9.39 3.00 3.38
C ARG A 25 8.10 3.73 3.73
N LEU A 26 7.70 4.71 2.89
CA LEU A 26 6.45 5.44 3.08
C LEU A 26 5.25 4.49 3.01
N ALA A 27 5.24 3.54 2.08
CA ALA A 27 4.17 2.54 2.00
C ALA A 27 4.07 1.69 3.27
N GLN A 28 5.20 1.27 3.85
CA GLN A 28 5.24 0.53 5.12
C GLN A 28 4.77 1.37 6.31
N GLU A 29 5.07 2.66 6.34
CA GLU A 29 4.61 3.58 7.38
C GLU A 29 3.10 3.85 7.29
N VAL A 30 2.60 4.09 6.06
CA VAL A 30 1.16 4.24 5.79
C VAL A 30 0.41 2.98 6.17
N TRP A 31 0.90 1.80 5.77
CA TRP A 31 0.28 0.53 6.13
C TRP A 31 0.21 0.33 7.64
N ARG A 32 1.32 0.52 8.36
CA ARG A 32 1.34 0.42 9.83
C ARG A 32 0.34 1.35 10.51
N SER A 33 0.15 2.55 9.96
CA SER A 33 -0.84 3.50 10.47
C SER A 33 -2.27 3.04 10.21
N MET A 34 -2.56 2.58 8.99
CA MET A 34 -3.90 2.12 8.59
C MET A 34 -4.32 0.81 9.27
N SER A 35 -3.36 -0.07 9.54
CA SER A 35 -3.61 -1.42 10.06
C SER A 35 -3.39 -1.55 11.57
N ALA A 36 -3.14 -0.45 12.30
CA ALA A 36 -2.74 -0.47 13.71
C ALA A 36 -3.75 -1.22 14.61
N ASP A 37 -5.04 -1.09 14.33
CA ASP A 37 -6.13 -1.69 15.10
C ASP A 37 -6.83 -2.85 14.36
N GLN A 38 -6.24 -3.32 13.25
CA GLN A 38 -6.83 -4.35 12.39
C GLN A 38 -6.29 -5.74 12.76
N GLU A 39 -7.15 -6.63 13.23
CA GLU A 39 -6.74 -8.01 13.51
C GLU A 39 -6.27 -8.72 12.24
N GLY A 40 -5.22 -9.53 12.36
CA GLY A 40 -4.71 -10.31 11.23
C GLY A 40 -4.11 -9.49 10.09
N ALA A 41 -3.78 -8.23 10.34
CA ALA A 41 -3.00 -7.40 9.41
C ALA A 41 -1.69 -8.11 9.04
N CYS A 42 -1.35 -8.13 7.75
CA CYS A 42 -0.03 -8.58 7.33
C CYS A 42 1.07 -7.60 7.79
N ASP A 43 2.29 -8.08 8.02
CA ASP A 43 3.36 -7.23 8.56
C ASP A 43 3.74 -6.08 7.60
N HIS A 44 3.74 -6.37 6.30
CA HIS A 44 4.12 -5.41 5.25
C HIS A 44 3.15 -5.49 4.07
N PRO A 45 2.83 -4.35 3.45
CA PRO A 45 2.05 -4.33 2.22
C PRO A 45 2.94 -4.77 1.04
N ARG A 46 2.34 -5.41 0.03
CA ARG A 46 3.03 -5.87 -1.19
C ARG A 46 2.89 -4.83 -2.29
N TRP A 47 3.99 -4.51 -2.98
CA TRP A 47 3.97 -3.73 -4.22
C TRP A 47 3.35 -4.55 -5.36
N ILE A 48 2.34 -3.99 -6.03
CA ILE A 48 1.59 -4.67 -7.10
C ILE A 48 1.96 -4.15 -8.47
N THR A 49 1.87 -2.85 -8.66
CA THR A 49 2.11 -2.23 -9.97
C THR A 49 2.48 -0.76 -9.83
N SER A 50 3.06 -0.21 -10.88
CA SER A 50 3.40 1.20 -10.99
C SER A 50 2.92 1.73 -12.34
N GLY A 51 2.48 2.97 -12.37
CA GLY A 51 2.07 3.61 -13.62
C GLY A 51 2.06 5.13 -13.53
N PRO A 52 2.08 5.82 -14.67
CA PRO A 52 1.98 7.27 -14.70
C PRO A 52 0.64 7.72 -14.10
N VAL A 53 0.66 8.85 -13.38
CA VAL A 53 -0.57 9.50 -12.93
C VAL A 53 -1.23 10.18 -14.14
N PRO A 54 -2.51 9.92 -14.44
CA PRO A 54 -3.21 10.58 -15.54
C PRO A 54 -3.18 12.10 -15.38
N ASP A 55 -2.94 12.81 -16.47
CA ASP A 55 -2.95 14.28 -16.55
C ASP A 55 -1.90 15.01 -15.68
N VAL A 56 -0.94 14.29 -15.09
CA VAL A 56 0.13 14.89 -14.27
C VAL A 56 1.50 14.35 -14.69
N GLU A 57 2.23 15.13 -15.49
CA GLU A 57 3.57 14.75 -15.94
C GLU A 57 4.57 14.68 -14.79
N GLY A 58 5.47 13.68 -14.85
CA GLY A 58 6.54 13.50 -13.88
C GLY A 58 6.13 12.83 -12.57
N TYR A 59 4.91 12.30 -12.49
CA TYR A 59 4.40 11.56 -11.35
C TYR A 59 4.10 10.09 -11.69
N THR A 60 4.50 9.21 -10.78
CA THR A 60 4.23 7.77 -10.85
C THR A 60 3.41 7.37 -9.64
N SER A 61 2.29 6.67 -9.84
CA SER A 61 1.55 6.00 -8.78
C SER A 61 2.07 4.58 -8.59
N HIS A 62 2.29 4.18 -7.35
CA HIS A 62 2.73 2.85 -6.94
C HIS A 62 1.65 2.21 -6.08
N ARG A 63 1.04 1.13 -6.58
CA ARG A 63 -0.04 0.42 -5.88
C ARG A 63 0.53 -0.61 -4.93
N PHE A 64 0.02 -0.59 -3.70
CA PHE A 64 0.30 -1.54 -2.65
C PHE A 64 -0.98 -2.23 -2.16
N GLU A 65 -0.86 -3.49 -1.77
CA GLU A 65 -1.94 -4.27 -1.16
C GLU A 65 -1.49 -4.84 0.18
N GLY A 66 -2.31 -4.70 1.21
CA GLY A 66 -2.19 -5.44 2.46
C GLY A 66 -3.46 -6.22 2.75
N THR A 67 -3.38 -7.20 3.65
CA THR A 67 -4.54 -7.99 4.07
C THR A 67 -4.84 -7.79 5.54
N VAL A 68 -6.11 -7.77 5.91
CA VAL A 68 -6.62 -7.79 7.30
C VAL A 68 -7.63 -8.94 7.46
N HIS A 69 -8.01 -9.30 8.68
CA HIS A 69 -9.18 -10.14 8.89
C HIS A 69 -10.45 -9.35 8.67
N ALA A 70 -11.42 -9.95 7.98
CA ALA A 70 -12.75 -9.38 7.89
C ALA A 70 -13.44 -9.57 9.25
N ASP A 71 -13.74 -8.48 9.94
CA ASP A 71 -14.60 -8.51 11.13
C ASP A 71 -15.98 -9.04 10.74
N LYS A 72 -16.53 -9.96 11.55
CA LYS A 72 -17.90 -10.47 11.41
C LYS A 72 -18.91 -9.61 12.14
#